data_AF-A0A942YKD2-F1
#
_entry.id   AF-A0A942YKD2-F1
#
_cell.length_a   1.000
_cell.length_b   1.000
_cell.length_c   1.000
_cell.angle_alpha   90.00
_cell.angle_beta   90.00
_cell.angle_gamma   90.00
#
_symmetry.space_group_name_H-M   'P 1'
#
loop_
_entity.id
_entity.type
_entity.pdbx_description
1 polymer ?
#
loop_
_entity_poly.entity_id
_entity_poly.type
_entity_poly.pdbx_seq_one_letter_code
_entity_poly.pdbx_strand_id
1 'polypeptide(L)'
;MEQFLVDLGEHTDQTTKQMLQNLIDKRMKYNRYKYIHFLLLTTAFVFGFFVFTFFYKISIQTSSSNMLDMFSLFVRKNHLLTLFFIAFALFGSVKVIFEKKEKSEKEYHALRCEIIEKSKNLWKGDKWIQRHMVFEQMKKKYDINLYHESK
;
A
#
# COMPACT_ATOMS: atom_id res chain seq x y z
N MET A 1 4.63 -5.51 20.85
CA MET A 1 4.28 -6.92 20.56
C MET A 1 2.79 -7.05 20.81
N GLU A 2 2.06 -7.65 19.87
CA GLU A 2 0.61 -7.83 19.96
C GLU A 2 0.21 -8.65 21.19
N GLN A 3 -0.86 -8.23 21.90
CA GLN A 3 -1.27 -8.84 23.18
C GLN A 3 -1.56 -10.34 23.05
N PHE A 4 -2.11 -10.81 21.93
CA PHE A 4 -2.38 -12.23 21.73
C PHE A 4 -1.09 -13.07 21.56
N LEU A 5 0.00 -12.49 21.02
CA LEU A 5 1.31 -13.15 20.93
C LEU A 5 1.99 -13.27 22.29
N VAL A 6 1.70 -12.33 23.20
CA VAL A 6 2.14 -12.37 24.60
C VAL A 6 1.36 -13.46 25.36
N ASP A 7 0.06 -13.57 25.11
CA ASP A 7 -0.86 -14.54 25.73
C ASP A 7 -0.59 -16.01 25.31
N LEU A 8 0.06 -16.22 24.15
CA LEU A 8 0.69 -17.50 23.74
C LEU A 8 1.93 -17.88 24.60
N GLY A 9 2.04 -17.27 25.78
CA GLY A 9 3.15 -17.15 26.71
C GLY A 9 3.92 -18.43 27.02
N GLU A 10 3.22 -19.52 27.31
CA GLU A 10 3.85 -20.72 27.91
C GLU A 10 4.32 -21.77 26.89
N HIS A 11 3.93 -21.65 25.62
CA HIS A 11 4.03 -22.78 24.70
C HIS A 11 4.69 -22.46 23.36
N THR A 12 4.83 -21.19 22.99
CA THR A 12 5.47 -20.78 21.74
C THR A 12 6.83 -20.12 22.01
N ASP A 13 7.86 -20.57 21.30
CA ASP A 13 9.22 -20.04 21.46
C ASP A 13 9.30 -18.54 21.11
N GLN A 14 10.21 -17.82 21.78
CA GLN A 14 10.36 -16.38 21.62
C GLN A 14 10.72 -16.00 20.18
N THR A 15 11.49 -16.87 19.50
CA THR A 15 11.87 -16.70 18.10
C THR A 15 10.66 -16.73 17.16
N THR A 16 9.73 -17.67 17.38
CA THR A 16 8.48 -17.79 16.62
C THR A 16 7.58 -16.57 16.83
N LYS A 17 7.51 -16.03 18.06
CA LYS A 17 6.74 -14.81 18.36
C LYS A 17 7.30 -13.61 17.60
N GLN A 18 8.61 -13.45 17.54
CA GLN A 18 9.25 -12.39 16.77
C GLN A 18 9.03 -12.53 15.27
N MET A 19 9.10 -13.76 14.72
CA MET A 19 8.77 -14.00 13.31
C MET A 19 7.32 -13.65 12.97
N LEU A 20 6.36 -14.02 13.82
CA LEU A 20 4.95 -13.69 13.64
C LEU A 20 4.69 -12.19 13.77
N GLN A 21 5.30 -11.52 14.75
CA GLN A 21 5.21 -10.06 14.88
C GLN A 21 5.75 -9.36 13.64
N ASN A 22 6.92 -9.78 13.14
CA ASN A 22 7.49 -9.23 11.91
C ASN A 22 6.55 -9.44 10.71
N LEU A 23 5.83 -10.56 10.65
CA LEU A 23 4.84 -10.80 9.59
C LEU A 23 3.66 -9.81 9.68
N ILE A 24 3.15 -9.56 10.89
CA ILE A 24 2.09 -8.58 11.15
C ILE A 24 2.56 -7.18 10.75
N ASP A 25 3.76 -6.79 11.18
CA ASP A 25 4.32 -5.46 10.90
C ASP A 25 4.49 -5.24 9.40
N LYS A 26 4.95 -6.27 8.66
CA LYS A 26 5.05 -6.22 7.19
C LYS A 26 3.68 -6.17 6.52
N ARG A 27 2.68 -6.92 7.00
CA ARG A 27 1.29 -6.85 6.51
C ARG A 27 0.71 -5.45 6.70
N MET A 28 0.90 -4.85 7.87
CA MET A 28 0.42 -3.50 8.18
C MET A 28 1.12 -2.44 7.34
N LYS A 29 2.43 -2.56 7.13
CA LYS A 29 3.21 -1.69 6.25
C LYS A 29 2.71 -1.76 4.80
N TYR A 30 2.45 -2.96 4.29
CA TYR A 30 1.87 -3.16 2.96
C TYR A 30 0.48 -2.53 2.85
N ASN A 31 -0.42 -2.80 3.81
CA ASN A 31 -1.77 -2.24 3.84
C ASN A 31 -1.75 -0.71 3.87
N ARG A 32 -0.83 -0.12 4.64
CA ARG A 32 -0.64 1.34 4.67
C ARG A 32 -0.26 1.89 3.30
N TYR A 33 0.72 1.30 2.62
CA TYR A 33 1.10 1.75 1.28
C TYR A 33 0.00 1.49 0.24
N LYS A 34 -0.74 0.39 0.35
CA LYS A 34 -1.91 0.10 -0.48
C LYS A 34 -2.98 1.20 -0.33
N TYR A 35 -3.27 1.61 0.90
CA TYR A 35 -4.24 2.67 1.19
C TYR A 35 -3.76 4.04 0.71
N ILE A 36 -2.50 4.42 1.00
CA ILE A 36 -1.93 5.69 0.53
C ILE A 36 -1.88 5.74 -0.99
N HIS A 37 -1.50 4.65 -1.65
CA HIS A 37 -1.51 4.56 -3.12
C HIS A 37 -2.91 4.80 -3.67
N PHE A 38 -3.93 4.16 -3.08
CA PHE A 38 -5.32 4.34 -3.47
C PHE A 38 -5.77 5.80 -3.29
N LEU A 39 -5.51 6.41 -2.12
CA LEU A 39 -5.83 7.81 -1.87
C LEU A 39 -5.13 8.76 -2.86
N LEU A 40 -3.84 8.56 -3.13
CA LEU A 40 -3.09 9.38 -4.08
C LEU A 40 -3.63 9.23 -5.51
N LEU A 41 -3.97 8.01 -5.91
CA LEU A 41 -4.56 7.75 -7.23
C LEU A 41 -5.94 8.42 -7.36
N THR A 42 -6.79 8.31 -6.35
CA THR A 42 -8.09 9.01 -6.32
C THR A 42 -7.90 10.52 -6.35
N THR A 43 -6.95 11.05 -5.57
CA THR A 43 -6.64 12.48 -5.54
C THR A 43 -6.13 12.96 -6.91
N ALA A 44 -5.29 12.18 -7.58
CA ALA A 44 -4.79 12.49 -8.92
C ALA A 44 -5.91 12.48 -9.97
N PHE A 45 -6.85 11.54 -9.87
CA PHE A 45 -8.01 11.49 -10.76
C PHE A 45 -8.91 12.72 -10.57
N VAL A 46 -9.25 13.06 -9.32
CA VAL A 46 -10.06 14.24 -9.00
C VAL A 46 -9.35 15.54 -9.43
N PHE A 47 -8.05 15.66 -9.17
CA PHE A 47 -7.26 16.80 -9.62
C PHE A 47 -7.24 16.93 -11.14
N GLY A 48 -7.04 15.81 -11.86
CA GLY A 48 -7.10 15.78 -13.32
C GLY A 48 -8.46 16.24 -13.86
N PHE A 49 -9.56 15.82 -13.22
CA PHE A 49 -10.91 16.28 -13.57
C PHE A 49 -11.09 17.79 -13.33
N PHE A 50 -10.59 18.34 -12.22
CA PHE A 50 -10.62 19.79 -11.96
C PHE A 50 -9.80 20.57 -12.99
N VAL A 51 -8.60 20.09 -13.32
CA VAL A 51 -7.76 20.73 -14.33
C VAL A 51 -8.44 20.69 -15.70
N PHE A 52 -9.02 19.55 -16.09
CA PHE A 52 -9.75 19.40 -17.35
C PHE A 52 -10.94 20.37 -17.45
N THR A 53 -11.76 20.46 -16.40
CA THR A 53 -12.91 21.38 -16.38
C THR A 53 -12.48 22.85 -16.41
N PHE A 54 -11.37 23.19 -15.75
CA PHE A 54 -10.78 24.53 -15.80
C PHE A 54 -10.31 24.89 -17.22
N PHE A 55 -9.60 23.98 -17.89
CA PHE A 55 -9.18 24.17 -19.28
C PHE A 55 -10.38 24.28 -20.22
N TYR A 56 -11.39 23.42 -20.07
CA TYR A 56 -12.59 23.47 -20.88
C TYR A 56 -13.29 24.84 -20.81
N LYS A 57 -13.42 25.42 -19.61
CA LYS A 57 -13.97 26.77 -19.43
C LYS A 57 -13.13 27.85 -20.11
N ILE A 58 -11.81 27.79 -19.98
CA ILE A 58 -10.90 28.75 -20.64
C ILE A 58 -11.02 28.64 -22.17
N SER A 59 -11.08 27.42 -22.71
CA SER A 59 -11.21 27.18 -24.14
C SER A 59 -12.53 27.67 -24.72
N ILE A 60 -13.65 27.54 -23.99
CA ILE A 60 -14.93 28.12 -24.42
C ILE A 60 -14.87 29.65 -24.43
N GLN A 61 -14.26 30.25 -23.41
CA GLN A 61 -14.19 31.71 -23.29
C GLN A 61 -13.22 32.35 -24.28
N THR A 62 -12.23 31.59 -24.75
CA THR A 62 -11.19 32.07 -25.65
C THR A 62 -11.37 31.40 -27.00
N SER A 63 -12.14 32.00 -27.90
CA SER A 63 -12.26 31.55 -29.31
C SER A 63 -10.98 31.80 -30.12
N SER A 64 -9.80 31.50 -29.56
CA SER A 64 -8.53 31.61 -30.26
C SER A 64 -8.27 30.34 -31.07
N SER A 65 -8.19 30.47 -32.39
CA SER A 65 -8.01 29.38 -33.35
C SER A 65 -6.58 28.81 -33.43
N ASN A 66 -5.59 29.45 -32.80
CA ASN A 66 -4.18 29.06 -32.89
C ASN A 66 -3.64 28.44 -31.59
N MET A 67 -3.02 27.24 -31.69
CA MET A 67 -2.37 26.54 -30.57
C MET A 67 -1.25 27.35 -29.89
N LEU A 68 -0.50 28.15 -30.66
CA LEU A 68 0.60 28.97 -30.13
C LEU A 68 0.09 30.08 -29.20
N ASP A 69 -1.08 30.64 -29.47
CA ASP A 69 -1.69 31.68 -28.61
C ASP A 69 -2.21 31.07 -27.30
N MET A 70 -2.69 29.82 -27.35
CA MET A 70 -3.04 29.09 -26.13
C MET A 70 -1.81 28.79 -25.28
N PHE A 71 -0.68 28.43 -25.90
CA PHE A 71 0.58 28.20 -25.19
C PHE A 71 1.15 29.49 -24.60
N SER A 72 1.09 30.62 -25.31
CA SER A 72 1.54 31.91 -24.78
C SER A 72 0.69 32.38 -23.60
N LEU A 73 -0.64 32.17 -23.66
CA LEU A 73 -1.56 32.39 -22.55
C LEU A 73 -1.27 31.46 -21.35
N PHE A 74 -0.85 30.24 -21.63
CA PHE A 74 -0.46 29.25 -20.63
C PHE A 74 0.79 29.68 -19.86
N VAL A 75 1.83 30.13 -20.56
CA VAL A 75 3.09 30.60 -19.96
C VAL A 75 2.92 31.94 -19.25
N ARG A 76 2.08 32.84 -19.78
CA ARG A 76 1.86 34.18 -19.20
C ARG A 76 1.07 34.13 -17.88
N LYS A 77 0.27 33.10 -17.63
CA LYS A 77 -0.50 32.93 -16.40
C LYS A 77 0.22 32.02 -15.41
N ASN A 78 0.80 32.62 -14.37
CA ASN A 78 1.57 31.93 -13.31
C ASN A 78 0.82 30.75 -12.64
N HIS A 79 -0.52 30.80 -12.62
CA HIS A 79 -1.37 29.74 -12.05
C HIS A 79 -1.29 28.41 -12.82
N LEU A 80 -1.11 28.44 -14.14
CA LEU A 80 -1.10 27.24 -14.98
C LEU A 80 0.22 26.46 -14.84
N LEU A 81 1.34 27.16 -14.74
CA LEU A 81 2.63 26.57 -14.39
C LEU A 81 2.58 25.90 -13.01
N THR A 82 1.98 26.58 -12.02
CA THR A 82 1.82 26.04 -10.66
C THR A 82 1.00 24.75 -10.67
N LEU A 83 -0.12 24.70 -11.42
CA LEU A 83 -0.93 23.50 -11.58
C LEU A 83 -0.15 22.34 -12.21
N PHE A 84 0.72 22.63 -13.18
CA PHE A 84 1.56 21.61 -13.83
C PHE A 84 2.61 21.04 -12.86
N PHE A 85 3.26 21.90 -12.06
CA PHE A 85 4.17 21.44 -11.01
C PHE A 85 3.48 20.57 -9.97
N ILE A 86 2.27 20.94 -9.55
CA ILE A 86 1.44 20.12 -8.63
C ILE A 86 1.11 18.77 -9.28
N ALA A 87 0.70 18.76 -10.56
CA ALA A 87 0.43 17.54 -11.30
C ALA A 87 1.67 16.63 -11.31
N PHE A 88 2.83 17.16 -11.69
CA PHE A 88 4.07 16.42 -11.75
C PHE A 88 4.47 15.83 -10.39
N ALA A 89 4.39 16.64 -9.33
CA ALA A 89 4.67 16.18 -7.97
C ALA A 89 3.71 15.07 -7.51
N LEU A 90 2.42 15.19 -7.84
CA LEU A 90 1.39 14.22 -7.50
C LEU A 90 1.60 12.89 -8.24
N PHE A 91 1.81 12.92 -9.55
CA PHE A 91 2.09 11.73 -10.36
C PHE A 91 3.41 11.06 -9.95
N GLY A 92 4.45 11.86 -9.68
CA GLY A 92 5.72 11.36 -9.13
C GLY A 92 5.51 10.65 -7.79
N SER A 93 4.71 11.23 -6.90
CA SER A 93 4.39 10.64 -5.59
C SER A 93 3.63 9.32 -5.73
N VAL A 94 2.66 9.23 -6.64
CA VAL A 94 1.93 7.97 -6.94
C VAL A 94 2.91 6.87 -7.33
N LYS A 95 3.84 7.15 -8.26
CA LYS A 95 4.85 6.18 -8.70
C LYS A 95 5.76 5.72 -7.55
N VAL A 96 6.27 6.64 -6.75
CA VAL A 96 7.15 6.31 -5.61
C VAL A 96 6.43 5.44 -4.58
N ILE A 97 5.16 5.73 -4.28
CA ILE A 97 4.38 4.93 -3.35
C ILE A 97 4.01 3.57 -3.95
N PHE A 98 3.76 3.48 -5.26
CA PHE A 98 3.56 2.22 -5.96
C PHE A 98 4.75 1.28 -5.82
N GLU A 99 5.97 1.76 -6.07
CA GLU A 99 7.20 0.98 -5.91
C GLU A 99 7.40 0.51 -4.45
N LYS A 100 7.13 1.38 -3.47
CA LYS A 100 7.18 1.01 -2.05
C LYS A 100 6.14 -0.04 -1.68
N LYS A 101 4.93 0.06 -2.23
CA LYS A 101 3.86 -0.94 -2.06
C LYS A 101 4.34 -2.29 -2.60
N GLU A 102 4.81 -2.35 -3.84
CA GLU A 102 5.25 -3.59 -4.48
C GLU A 102 6.41 -4.25 -3.71
N LYS A 103 7.39 -3.45 -3.26
CA LYS A 103 8.48 -3.94 -2.41
C LYS A 103 7.94 -4.54 -1.11
N SER A 104 7.04 -3.85 -0.42
CA SER A 104 6.46 -4.34 0.83
C SER A 104 5.60 -5.59 0.65
N GLU A 105 4.94 -5.73 -0.51
CA GLU A 105 4.15 -6.91 -0.88
C GLU A 105 5.05 -8.14 -1.06
N LYS A 106 6.14 -7.99 -1.83
CA LYS A 106 7.13 -9.05 -2.03
C LYS A 106 7.75 -9.50 -0.71
N GLU A 107 8.15 -8.54 0.12
CA GLU A 107 8.73 -8.81 1.44
C GLU A 107 7.74 -9.51 2.39
N TYR A 108 6.47 -9.11 2.39
CA TYR A 108 5.42 -9.76 3.17
C TYR A 108 5.17 -11.19 2.67
N HIS A 109 5.05 -11.38 1.36
CA HIS A 109 4.76 -12.68 0.77
C HIS A 109 5.90 -13.67 0.99
N ALA A 110 7.15 -13.23 0.80
CA ALA A 110 8.34 -14.06 1.08
C ALA A 110 8.38 -14.51 2.55
N LEU A 111 8.16 -13.60 3.50
CA LEU A 111 8.15 -13.95 4.93
C LEU A 111 6.98 -14.89 5.28
N ARG A 112 5.82 -14.69 4.65
CA ARG A 112 4.67 -15.59 4.81
C ARG A 112 5.00 -17.01 4.36
N CYS A 113 5.59 -17.17 3.18
CA CYS A 113 6.01 -18.47 2.65
C CYS A 113 7.04 -19.14 3.57
N GLU A 114 8.04 -18.38 4.03
CA GLU A 114 9.06 -18.88 4.97
C GLU A 114 8.43 -19.41 6.27
N ILE A 115 7.46 -18.69 6.83
CA ILE A 115 6.76 -19.12 8.06
C ILE A 115 5.90 -20.36 7.81
N ILE A 116 5.26 -20.47 6.63
CA ILE A 116 4.48 -21.65 6.26
C ILE A 116 5.38 -22.88 6.12
N GLU A 117 6.53 -22.75 5.47
CA GLU A 117 7.51 -23.82 5.31
C GLU A 117 8.09 -24.26 6.67
N LYS A 118 8.48 -23.29 7.50
CA LYS A 118 9.01 -23.54 8.85
C LYS A 118 7.93 -23.98 9.83
N SER A 119 6.64 -23.81 9.53
CA SER A 119 5.54 -24.10 10.48
C SER A 119 5.56 -25.53 11.02
N LYS A 120 5.92 -26.51 10.20
CA LYS A 120 6.05 -27.92 10.64
C LYS A 120 7.16 -28.10 11.68
N ASN A 121 8.20 -27.27 11.61
CA ASN A 121 9.32 -27.29 12.55
C ASN A 121 9.10 -26.42 13.78
N LEU A 122 8.38 -25.30 13.63
CA LEU A 122 8.09 -24.35 14.71
C LEU A 122 7.09 -24.92 15.73
N TRP A 123 6.15 -25.76 15.29
CA TRP A 123 5.16 -26.42 16.15
C TRP A 123 5.31 -27.94 16.07
N LYS A 124 6.09 -28.52 16.99
CA LYS A 124 6.27 -29.98 17.15
C LYS A 124 5.63 -30.48 18.46
N GLY A 125 5.19 -31.74 18.46
CA GLY A 125 4.59 -32.39 19.63
C GLY A 125 3.31 -31.67 20.08
N ASP A 126 3.16 -31.46 21.38
CA ASP A 126 1.96 -30.87 22.01
C ASP A 126 1.66 -29.44 21.51
N LYS A 127 2.66 -28.74 20.96
CA LYS A 127 2.51 -27.39 20.39
C LYS A 127 1.74 -27.37 19.07
N TRP A 128 1.56 -28.51 18.41
CA TRP A 128 0.83 -28.60 17.15
C TRP A 128 -0.63 -28.16 17.27
N ILE A 129 -1.28 -28.47 18.39
CA ILE A 129 -2.70 -28.11 18.65
C ILE A 129 -2.88 -26.59 18.64
N GLN A 130 -1.90 -25.85 19.17
CA GLN A 130 -1.94 -24.39 19.26
C GLN A 130 -1.66 -23.69 17.94
N ARG A 131 -1.01 -24.36 16.99
CA ARG A 131 -0.77 -23.82 15.65
C ARG A 131 -2.08 -23.35 15.00
N HIS A 132 -3.15 -24.13 15.14
CA HIS A 132 -4.46 -23.79 14.58
C HIS A 132 -5.01 -22.49 15.20
N MET A 133 -4.92 -22.34 16.52
CA MET A 133 -5.37 -21.13 17.23
C MET A 133 -4.60 -19.88 16.76
N VAL A 134 -3.27 -19.98 16.62
CA VAL A 134 -2.45 -18.88 16.10
C VAL A 134 -2.87 -18.51 14.68
N PHE A 135 -3.06 -19.50 13.82
CA PHE A 135 -3.39 -19.27 12.41
C PHE A 135 -4.78 -18.68 12.24
N GLU A 136 -5.74 -19.13 13.05
CA GLU A 136 -7.09 -18.59 13.09
C GLU A 136 -7.09 -17.13 13.56
N GLN A 137 -6.36 -16.80 14.64
CA GLN A 137 -6.25 -15.43 15.13
C GLN A 137 -5.57 -14.51 14.12
N MET A 138 -4.51 -14.97 13.44
CA MET A 138 -3.83 -14.24 12.37
C MET A 138 -4.76 -13.95 11.18
N LYS A 139 -5.58 -14.94 10.80
CA LYS A 139 -6.59 -14.77 9.75
C LYS A 139 -7.69 -13.80 10.18
N LYS A 140 -8.22 -13.94 11.40
CA LYS A 140 -9.34 -13.14 11.90
C LYS A 140 -8.98 -11.67 12.15
N LYS A 141 -7.80 -11.40 12.73
CA LYS A 141 -7.39 -10.04 13.10
C LYS A 141 -6.66 -9.30 11.98
N TYR A 142 -5.83 -9.99 11.21
CA TYR A 142 -4.92 -9.37 10.24
C TYR A 142 -5.17 -9.78 8.78
N ASP A 143 -6.16 -10.66 8.55
CA ASP A 143 -6.44 -11.25 7.24
C ASP A 143 -5.19 -11.93 6.63
N ILE A 144 -4.41 -12.60 7.49
CA ILE A 144 -3.21 -13.34 7.10
C ILE A 144 -3.53 -14.82 7.13
N ASN A 145 -3.57 -15.46 5.95
CA ASN A 145 -3.79 -16.89 5.83
C ASN A 145 -2.45 -17.65 5.89
N LEU A 146 -2.23 -18.49 6.90
CA LEU A 146 -1.03 -19.33 7.05
C LEU A 146 -1.25 -20.82 6.72
N TYR A 147 -2.44 -21.20 6.23
CA TYR A 147 -2.77 -22.60 5.95
C TYR A 147 -2.17 -23.11 4.63
N HIS A 148 -2.09 -22.23 3.64
CA HIS A 148 -1.62 -22.57 2.30
C HIS A 148 -0.69 -21.49 1.78
N GLU A 149 0.31 -21.91 1.00
CA GLU A 149 1.24 -20.99 0.34
C GLU A 149 0.58 -20.17 -0.77
N SER A 150 -0.64 -20.53 -1.19
CA SER A 150 -1.30 -19.97 -2.38
C SER A 150 -1.29 -18.44 -2.39
N LYS A 151 -1.06 -17.93 -3.62
CA LYS A 151 -0.95 -16.53 -4.01
C LYS A 151 -2.27 -15.79 -3.89
#